data_AF-A0A7H8UZ98-F1
#
_entry.id   AF-A0A7H8UZ98-F1
#
_cell.length_a   1.000
_cell.length_b   1.000
_cell.length_c   1.000
_cell.angle_alpha   90.00
_cell.angle_beta   90.00
_cell.angle_gamma   90.00
#
_symmetry.space_group_name_H-M   'P 1'
#
loop_
_entity.id
_entity.type
_entity.pdbx_description
1 polymer ?
#
loop_
_entity_poly.entity_id
_entity_poly.type
_entity_poly.pdbx_seq_one_letter_code
_entity_poly.pdbx_strand_id
1 'polypeptide(L)' 'MLITKSQAKAIRRKQADKRLTAKQACEDIGVVPATYRKLITGGEVKNFVYQKAMQWLAEDY' A
#
# COMPACT_ATOMS: atom_id res chain seq x y z
N MET A 1 -10.89 5.07 6.05
CA MET A 1 -9.58 5.35 6.66
C MET A 1 -8.75 6.21 5.71
N LEU A 2 -8.19 7.31 6.22
CA LEU A 2 -7.31 8.19 5.46
C LEU A 2 -5.88 7.65 5.53
N ILE A 3 -5.24 7.49 4.37
CA ILE A 3 -3.80 7.19 4.33
C ILE A 3 -3.03 8.49 4.37
N THR A 4 -2.18 8.63 5.38
CA THR A 4 -1.33 9.80 5.53
C THR A 4 -0.20 9.79 4.50
N LYS A 5 0.38 10.97 4.24
CA LYS A 5 1.53 11.08 3.31
C LYS A 5 2.73 10.25 3.77
N SER A 6 2.93 10.08 5.08
CA SER A 6 4.01 9.26 5.63
C SER A 6 3.77 7.77 5.38
N GLN A 7 2.55 7.28 5.58
CA GLN A 7 2.16 5.90 5.26
C GLN A 7 2.30 5.62 3.77
N ALA A 8 1.80 6.51 2.92
CA ALA A 8 1.95 6.41 1.47
C ALA A 8 3.43 6.35 1.05
N LYS A 9 4.30 7.16 1.69
CA LYS A 9 5.75 7.12 1.47
C LYS A 9 6.37 5.79 1.90
N ALA A 10 5.94 5.22 3.02
CA ALA A 10 6.41 3.92 3.49
C ALA A 10 6.05 2.80 2.51
N ILE A 11 4.83 2.80 1.97
CA ILE A 11 4.39 1.82 0.95
C ILE A 11 5.28 1.91 -0.30
N ARG A 12 5.56 3.12 -0.80
CA ARG A 12 6.45 3.31 -1.96
C ARG A 12 7.88 2.84 -1.70
N ARG A 13 8.39 3.02 -0.47
CA ARG A 13 9.73 2.54 -0.07
C ARG A 13 9.77 1.03 -0.07
N LYS A 14 8.85 0.37 0.64
CA LYS A 14 8.76 -1.09 0.68
C LYS A 14 8.60 -1.70 -0.71
N GLN A 15 7.81 -1.08 -1.59
CA GLN A 15 7.72 -1.47 -3.00
C GLN A 15 9.09 -1.42 -3.69
N ALA A 16 9.84 -0.32 -3.53
CA ALA A 16 11.16 -0.14 -4.13
C ALA A 16 12.19 -1.12 -3.54
N ASP A 17 12.17 -1.34 -2.23
CA ASP A 17 13.06 -2.25 -1.50
C ASP A 17 12.88 -3.69 -1.99
N LYS A 18 11.62 -4.12 -2.18
CA LYS A 18 11.27 -5.42 -2.77
C LYS A 18 11.39 -5.48 -4.30
N ARG A 19 11.77 -4.37 -4.96
CA ARG A 19 11.86 -4.22 -6.42
C ARG A 19 10.58 -4.64 -7.17
N LEU A 20 9.42 -4.38 -6.56
CA LEU A 20 8.11 -4.77 -7.10
C LEU A 20 7.58 -3.73 -8.09
N THR A 21 6.96 -4.21 -9.17
CA THR A 21 6.09 -3.36 -9.98
C THR A 21 4.84 -2.98 -9.20
N ALA A 22 4.16 -1.90 -9.61
CA ALA A 22 2.91 -1.50 -8.96
C ALA A 22 1.82 -2.58 -9.05
N LYS A 23 1.87 -3.41 -10.10
CA LYS A 23 0.97 -4.56 -10.27
C LYS A 23 1.27 -5.66 -9.25
N GLN A 24 2.54 -6.05 -9.11
CA GLN A 24 2.93 -7.06 -8.11
C GLN A 24 2.63 -6.59 -6.68
N ALA A 25 2.96 -5.34 -6.36
CA ALA A 25 2.67 -4.79 -5.03
C ALA A 25 1.15 -4.75 -4.72
N CYS A 26 0.29 -4.50 -5.73
CA CYS A 26 -1.15 -4.56 -5.50
C CYS A 26 -1.67 -6.00 -5.34
N GLU A 27 -1.06 -6.96 -6.02
CA GLU A 27 -1.35 -8.39 -5.88
C GLU A 27 -0.93 -8.88 -4.48
N ASP A 28 0.26 -8.54 -4.00
CA ASP A 28 0.76 -8.88 -2.67
C ASP A 28 -0.13 -8.32 -1.55
N ILE A 29 -0.58 -7.07 -1.67
CA ILE A 29 -1.50 -6.44 -0.71
C ILE A 29 -2.93 -7.01 -0.86
N GLY A 30 -3.24 -7.68 -1.98
CA GLY A 30 -4.57 -8.21 -2.28
C GLY A 30 -5.60 -7.11 -2.57
N VAL A 31 -5.21 -6.12 -3.37
CA VAL A 31 -6.04 -4.96 -3.79
C VAL A 31 -5.94 -4.71 -5.29
N VAL A 32 -6.92 -4.00 -5.86
CA VAL A 32 -6.91 -3.65 -7.28
C VAL A 32 -5.94 -2.49 -7.58
N PRO A 33 -5.36 -2.40 -8.80
CA PRO A 33 -4.39 -1.35 -9.15
C PRO A 33 -4.91 0.09 -8.95
N ALA A 34 -6.20 0.33 -9.18
CA ALA A 34 -6.82 1.64 -8.96
C ALA A 34 -6.81 2.04 -7.48
N THR A 35 -6.99 1.07 -6.58
CA THR A 35 -6.92 1.27 -5.13
C THR A 35 -5.47 1.45 -4.69
N TYR A 36 -4.54 0.67 -5.26
CA TYR A 36 -3.11 0.81 -4.99
C TYR A 36 -2.60 2.23 -5.29
N ARG A 37 -3.05 2.85 -6.38
CA ARG A 37 -2.73 4.26 -6.67
C ARG A 37 -3.11 5.20 -5.52
N LYS A 38 -4.26 4.99 -4.89
CA LYS A 38 -4.68 5.78 -3.71
C LYS A 38 -3.81 5.51 -2.48
N LEU A 39 -3.37 4.26 -2.29
CA LEU A 39 -2.45 3.89 -1.21
C LEU A 39 -1.14 4.66 -1.34
N ILE A 40 -0.58 4.71 -2.54
CA ILE A 40 0.69 5.39 -2.78
C ILE A 40 0.55 6.89 -2.92
N THR A 41 -0.59 7.50 -3.25
CA THR A 41 -0.71 8.97 -3.31
C THR A 41 -1.10 9.60 -1.98
N GLY A 42 -1.77 8.85 -1.10
CA GLY A 42 -2.34 9.35 0.14
C GLY A 42 -3.75 9.88 -0.11
N GLY A 43 -4.74 9.03 0.18
CA GLY A 43 -6.14 9.33 0.00
C GLY A 43 -7.03 8.43 0.83
N GLU A 44 -8.34 8.59 0.70
CA GLU A 44 -9.30 7.79 1.44
C GLU A 44 -9.51 6.41 0.82
N VAL A 45 -9.46 5.40 1.70
CA VAL A 45 -9.72 4.01 1.34
C VAL A 45 -10.65 3.36 2.37
N LYS A 46 -11.29 2.26 1.95
CA LYS A 46 -12.11 1.43 2.83
C LYS A 46 -11.25 0.85 3.97
N ASN A 47 -11.84 0.63 5.15
CA ASN A 47 -11.11 0.17 6.33
C ASN A 47 -10.37 -1.16 6.11
N PHE A 48 -11.01 -2.12 5.43
CA PHE A 48 -10.39 -3.39 5.09
C PHE A 48 -9.14 -3.24 4.18
N VAL A 49 -9.19 -2.30 3.23
CA VAL A 49 -8.04 -1.99 2.35
C VAL A 49 -6.91 -1.36 3.16
N TYR A 50 -7.24 -0.45 4.08
CA TYR A 50 -6.25 0.15 4.98
C TYR A 50 -5.57 -0.91 5.85
N GLN A 51 -6.35 -1.81 6.46
CA GLN A 51 -5.81 -2.91 7.26
C GLN A 51 -4.85 -3.79 6.46
N LYS A 52 -5.25 -4.23 5.26
CA LYS A 52 -4.38 -4.99 4.35
C LYS A 52 -3.07 -4.27 4.03
N ALA A 53 -3.12 -2.98 3.71
CA ALA A 53 -1.93 -2.19 3.40
C ALA A 53 -1.00 -2.03 4.62
N MET A 54 -1.56 -1.84 5.82
CA MET A 54 -0.76 -1.73 7.04
C MET A 54 -0.18 -3.09 7.46
N GLN A 55 -0.93 -4.18 7.31
CA GLN A 55 -0.44 -5.54 7.55
C GLN A 55 0.71 -5.86 6.59
N TRP A 56 0.51 -5.61 5.29
CA TRP A 56 1.57 -5.79 4.31
C TRP A 56 2.79 -4.95 4.63
N LEU A 57 2.65 -3.73 5.17
CA LEU A 57 3.79 -2.94 5.65
C LEU A 57 4.50 -3.59 6.85
N ALA A 58 3.73 -4.14 7.80
CA ALA A 58 4.23 -4.74 9.03
C ALA A 58 4.92 -6.10 8.85
N GLU A 59 4.56 -6.87 7.82
CA GLU A 59 5.10 -8.23 7.53
C GLU A 59 6.63 -8.32 7.30
N ASP A 60 7.38 -7.20 7.34
CA ASP A 60 8.87 -7.24 7.29
C ASP A 60 9.51 -7.21 8.69
N TYR A 61 8.72 -7.34 9.78
CA TYR A 61 9.17 -7.37 11.17
C TYR A 61 8.71 -8.66 11.85
#